data_AF-A0A5P8W5H4-F1
#
_entry.id   AF-A0A5P8W5H4-F1
#
_cell.length_a   1.000
_cell.length_b   1.000
_cell.length_c   1.000
_cell.angle_alpha   90.00
_cell.angle_beta   90.00
_cell.angle_gamma   90.00
#
_symmetry.space_group_name_H-M   'P 1'
#
loop_
_entity.id
_entity.type
_entity.pdbx_description
1 polymer ?
#
loop_
_entity_poly.entity_id
_entity_poly.type
_entity_poly.pdbx_seq_one_letter_code
_entity_poly.pdbx_strand_id
1 'polypeptide(L)'
;MGARLRVFLSNEQDRALLNLRTADVTQKVKDRAEVIRLNAHGWYVEKIAAHFNWTPQTVREVLHKWQKVGLEGLWELPGRGGKQKWTETDIVFLEECLKKEPRTYRNPV
;
A
#
# COMPACT_ATOMS: atom_id res chain seq x y z
N MET A 1 22.88 -21.57 -4.39
CA MET A 1 21.44 -21.66 -4.71
C MET A 1 20.66 -21.16 -3.50
N GLY A 2 20.16 -19.92 -3.55
CA GLY A 2 19.48 -19.27 -2.42
C GLY A 2 18.04 -19.72 -2.26
N ALA A 3 17.54 -19.72 -1.03
CA ALA A 3 16.16 -20.06 -0.70
C ALA A 3 15.17 -19.21 -1.51
N ARG A 4 14.06 -19.83 -1.92
CA ARG A 4 13.01 -19.17 -2.70
C ARG A 4 12.32 -18.13 -1.82
N LEU A 5 12.28 -16.88 -2.29
CA LEU A 5 11.59 -15.81 -1.58
C LEU A 5 10.07 -16.00 -1.76
N ARG A 6 9.40 -16.34 -0.66
CA ARG A 6 7.95 -16.48 -0.60
C ARG A 6 7.41 -15.71 0.58
N VAL A 7 6.45 -14.84 0.31
CA VAL A 7 5.68 -14.12 1.32
C VAL A 7 4.45 -14.94 1.68
N PHE A 8 4.14 -14.99 2.97
CA PHE A 8 2.88 -15.54 3.46
C PHE A 8 2.09 -14.37 4.03
N LEU A 9 0.84 -14.22 3.57
CA LEU A 9 -0.06 -13.16 4.02
C LEU A 9 -1.09 -13.77 4.98
N SER A 10 -1.42 -13.04 6.04
CA SER A 10 -2.62 -13.34 6.82
C SER A 10 -3.87 -12.89 6.04
N ASN A 11 -5.03 -13.43 6.43
CA ASN A 11 -6.31 -13.02 5.83
C ASN A 11 -6.56 -11.51 5.97
N GLU A 12 -6.10 -10.89 7.06
CA GLU A 12 -6.22 -9.44 7.29
C GLU A 12 -5.30 -8.65 6.37
N GLN A 13 -4.06 -9.12 6.17
CA GLN A 13 -3.11 -8.49 5.26
C GLN A 13 -3.56 -8.59 3.81
N ASP A 14 -4.09 -9.73 3.37
CA ASP A 14 -4.62 -9.87 2.01
C ASP A 14 -5.81 -8.92 1.77
N ARG A 15 -6.72 -8.82 2.74
CA ARG A 15 -7.84 -7.86 2.68
C ARG A 15 -7.35 -6.41 2.62
N ALA A 16 -6.34 -6.05 3.43
CA ALA A 16 -5.77 -4.71 3.40
C ALA A 16 -5.13 -4.39 2.04
N LEU A 17 -4.36 -5.32 1.47
CA LEU A 17 -3.76 -5.17 0.14
C LEU A 17 -4.81 -5.12 -0.97
N LEU A 18 -5.91 -5.87 -0.84
CA LEU A 18 -7.04 -5.81 -1.77
C LEU A 18 -7.73 -4.44 -1.74
N ASN A 19 -7.93 -3.86 -0.56
CA ASN A 19 -8.56 -2.54 -0.39
C ASN A 19 -7.71 -1.41 -1.02
N LEU A 20 -6.39 -1.56 -1.09
CA LEU A 20 -5.53 -0.57 -1.76
C LEU A 20 -5.80 -0.46 -3.26
N ARG A 21 -6.40 -1.48 -3.90
CA ARG A 21 -6.77 -1.43 -5.32
C ARG A 21 -7.85 -0.39 -5.59
N THR A 22 -8.81 -0.28 -4.67
CA THR A 22 -9.96 0.65 -4.77
C THR A 22 -9.70 1.99 -4.10
N ALA A 23 -8.71 2.08 -3.20
CA ALA A 23 -8.32 3.33 -2.56
C ALA A 23 -7.77 4.38 -3.56
N ASP A 24 -7.91 5.65 -3.20
CA ASP A 24 -7.31 6.79 -3.90
C ASP A 24 -5.81 6.90 -3.51
N VAL A 25 -5.02 5.97 -4.02
CA VAL A 25 -3.57 5.91 -3.82
C VAL A 25 -2.86 5.85 -5.17
N THR A 26 -1.60 6.27 -5.20
CA THR A 26 -0.75 6.22 -6.40
C THR A 26 -0.72 4.83 -7.02
N GLN A 27 -0.78 4.73 -8.35
CA GLN A 27 -0.73 3.45 -9.08
C GLN A 27 0.44 2.56 -8.65
N LYS A 28 1.61 3.15 -8.40
CA LYS A 28 2.79 2.45 -7.90
C LYS A 28 2.56 1.69 -6.58
N VAL A 29 1.72 2.22 -5.68
CA VAL A 29 1.35 1.54 -4.43
C VAL A 29 0.44 0.35 -4.73
N LYS A 30 -0.48 0.49 -5.68
CA LYS A 30 -1.37 -0.58 -6.15
C LYS A 30 -0.58 -1.72 -6.79
N ASP A 31 0.35 -1.39 -7.69
CA ASP A 31 1.21 -2.37 -8.37
C ASP A 31 2.04 -3.17 -7.37
N ARG A 32 2.64 -2.47 -6.38
CA ARG A 32 3.43 -3.13 -5.33
C ARG A 32 2.57 -4.04 -4.45
N ALA A 33 1.35 -3.62 -4.12
CA ALA A 33 0.42 -4.45 -3.37
C ALA A 33 0.07 -5.72 -4.17
N GLU A 34 -0.16 -5.59 -5.48
CA GLU A 34 -0.47 -6.72 -6.35
C GLU A 34 0.71 -7.69 -6.51
N VAL A 35 1.94 -7.18 -6.64
CA VAL A 35 3.18 -7.97 -6.63
C VAL A 35 3.27 -8.86 -5.38
N ILE A 36 2.98 -8.29 -4.20
CA ILE A 36 3.04 -9.03 -2.93
C ILE A 36 1.97 -10.12 -2.87
N ARG A 37 0.74 -9.80 -3.28
CA ARG A 37 -0.36 -10.78 -3.33
C ARG A 37 -0.06 -11.91 -4.29
N LEU A 38 0.43 -11.61 -5.50
CA LEU A 38 0.80 -12.63 -6.48
C LEU A 38 1.90 -13.56 -5.96
N ASN A 39 2.91 -13.02 -5.28
CA ASN A 39 3.93 -13.86 -4.64
C ASN A 39 3.34 -14.76 -3.54
N ALA A 40 2.40 -14.25 -2.75
CA ALA A 40 1.69 -15.03 -1.73
C ALA A 40 0.84 -16.16 -2.35
N HIS A 41 0.21 -15.90 -3.50
CA HIS A 41 -0.48 -16.91 -4.31
C HIS A 41 0.47 -17.91 -5.01
N GLY A 42 1.78 -17.80 -4.81
CA GLY A 42 2.77 -18.75 -5.29
C GLY A 42 3.36 -18.41 -6.66
N TRP A 43 3.12 -17.19 -7.19
CA TRP A 43 3.81 -16.76 -8.40
C TRP A 43 5.29 -16.52 -8.13
N TYR A 44 6.11 -16.93 -9.10
CA TYR A 44 7.55 -16.72 -9.05
C TYR A 44 7.93 -15.28 -9.38
N VAL A 45 9.04 -14.82 -8.82
CA VAL A 45 9.59 -13.48 -9.05
C VAL A 45 9.73 -13.19 -10.55
N GLU A 46 10.24 -14.13 -11.34
CA GLU A 46 10.42 -13.96 -12.79
C GLU A 46 9.08 -13.83 -13.53
N LYS A 47 8.07 -14.61 -13.11
CA LYS A 47 6.72 -14.55 -13.69
C LYS A 47 6.04 -13.22 -13.37
N ILE A 48 6.19 -12.73 -12.14
CA ILE A 48 5.68 -11.44 -11.70
C ILE A 48 6.40 -10.32 -12.46
N ALA A 49 7.73 -10.38 -12.56
CA ALA A 49 8.53 -9.40 -13.28
C ALA A 49 8.09 -9.28 -14.75
N ALA A 50 7.87 -10.42 -15.42
CA ALA A 50 7.33 -10.43 -16.78
C ALA A 50 5.91 -9.84 -16.88
N HIS A 51 5.06 -10.09 -15.87
CA HIS A 51 3.69 -9.57 -15.85
C HIS A 51 3.62 -8.03 -15.73
N PHE A 52 4.48 -7.44 -14.91
CA PHE A 52 4.55 -5.98 -14.71
C PHE A 52 5.55 -5.27 -15.63
N ASN A 53 6.25 -6.02 -16.49
CA ASN A 53 7.37 -5.53 -17.30
C ASN A 53 8.47 -4.85 -16.44
N TRP A 54 8.77 -5.45 -15.28
CA TRP A 54 9.77 -4.98 -14.32
C TRP A 54 11.02 -5.87 -14.34
N THR A 55 12.10 -5.39 -13.73
CA THR A 55 13.26 -6.27 -13.49
C THR A 55 12.97 -7.23 -12.33
N PRO A 56 13.51 -8.46 -12.35
CA PRO A 56 13.43 -9.37 -11.21
C PRO A 56 14.06 -8.78 -9.93
N GLN A 57 15.03 -7.87 -10.05
CA GLN A 57 15.59 -7.18 -8.89
C GLN A 57 14.54 -6.31 -8.20
N THR A 58 13.80 -5.49 -8.95
CA THR A 58 12.76 -4.60 -8.40
C THR A 58 11.68 -5.40 -7.66
N VAL A 59 11.26 -6.55 -8.21
CA VAL A 59 10.30 -7.43 -7.52
C VAL A 59 10.88 -7.96 -6.21
N ARG A 60 12.16 -8.38 -6.19
CA ARG A 60 12.82 -8.81 -4.94
C ARG A 60 12.90 -7.69 -3.92
N GLU A 61 13.23 -6.48 -4.34
CA GLU A 61 13.30 -5.31 -3.44
C GLU A 61 11.96 -5.01 -2.79
N VAL A 62 10.86 -5.06 -3.56
CA VAL A 62 9.50 -4.87 -3.04
C VAL A 62 9.17 -5.93 -2.00
N LEU A 63 9.44 -7.20 -2.29
CA LEU A 63 9.16 -8.30 -1.38
C LEU A 63 10.03 -8.25 -0.11
N HIS A 64 11.31 -7.91 -0.23
CA HIS A 64 12.20 -7.71 0.92
C HIS A 64 11.75 -6.53 1.79
N LYS A 65 11.33 -5.43 1.17
CA LYS A 65 10.83 -4.27 1.90
C LYS A 65 9.54 -4.59 2.64
N TRP A 66 8.64 -5.37 2.03
CA TRP A 66 7.46 -5.91 2.70
C TRP A 66 7.82 -6.80 3.88
N GLN A 67 8.76 -7.73 3.74
CA GLN A 67 9.18 -8.59 4.85
C GLN A 67 9.79 -7.80 6.02
N LYS A 68 10.45 -6.68 5.74
CA LYS A 68 11.12 -5.86 6.75
C LYS A 68 10.18 -4.88 7.46
N VAL A 69 9.26 -4.25 6.72
CA VAL A 69 8.46 -3.10 7.22
C VAL A 69 6.94 -3.36 7.11
N GLY A 70 6.50 -4.37 6.36
CA GLY A 70 5.08 -4.65 6.15
C GLY A 70 4.40 -3.61 5.26
N LEU A 71 3.17 -3.23 5.64
CA LEU A 71 2.31 -2.34 4.86
C LEU A 71 3.02 -1.01 4.56
N GLU A 72 3.68 -0.41 5.54
CA GLU A 72 4.40 0.86 5.41
C GLU A 72 5.49 0.82 4.30
N GLY A 73 6.00 -0.37 3.98
CA GLY A 73 6.98 -0.59 2.92
C GLY A 73 6.44 -0.33 1.50
N LEU A 74 5.12 -0.34 1.31
CA LEU A 74 4.46 -0.09 0.02
C LEU A 74 4.66 1.35 -0.45
N TRP A 75 4.65 2.29 0.50
CA TRP A 75 4.89 3.70 0.24
C TRP A 75 6.40 3.95 0.08
N GLU A 76 6.77 4.78 -0.90
CA GLU A 76 8.14 5.28 -0.92
C GLU A 76 8.29 6.23 0.24
N LEU A 77 9.21 5.89 1.16
CA LEU A 77 9.71 6.91 2.07
C LEU A 77 10.25 8.03 1.17
N PRO A 78 9.88 9.29 1.42
CA PRO A 78 10.52 10.40 0.74
C PRO A 78 12.03 10.20 0.91
N GLY A 79 12.75 10.16 -0.21
CA GLY A 79 14.16 9.83 -0.20
C GLY A 79 14.97 10.72 0.74
N ARG A 80 16.24 10.37 0.98
CA ARG A 80 17.20 11.11 1.83
C ARG A 80 17.32 12.64 1.54
N GLY A 81 16.70 13.17 0.49
CA GLY A 81 16.59 14.60 0.21
C GLY A 81 15.15 15.10 0.35
N GLY A 82 14.79 15.59 1.53
CA GLY A 82 13.55 16.35 1.76
C GLY A 82 12.79 15.85 2.99
N LYS A 83 12.88 16.60 4.10
CA LYS A 83 12.07 16.35 5.30
C LYS A 83 10.59 16.35 4.92
N GLN A 84 9.89 15.26 5.22
CA GLN A 84 8.45 15.16 5.06
C GLN A 84 7.79 16.16 6.03
N LYS A 85 7.29 17.29 5.51
CA LYS A 85 6.39 18.18 6.27
C LYS A 85 4.98 17.57 6.21
N TRP A 86 4.71 16.58 7.05
CA TRP A 86 3.35 16.42 7.57
C TRP A 86 3.38 17.06 8.93
N THR A 87 2.80 18.26 9.01
CA THR A 87 2.57 18.96 10.26
C THR A 87 1.26 18.44 10.85
N GLU A 88 1.19 18.35 12.19
CA GLU A 88 0.02 17.95 12.98
C GLU A 88 -1.29 18.68 12.62
N THR A 89 -1.21 19.78 11.88
CA THR A 89 -2.33 20.56 11.35
C THR A 89 -3.24 19.80 10.37
N ASP A 90 -2.73 18.83 9.60
CA ASP A 90 -3.57 18.10 8.64
C ASP A 90 -4.53 17.09 9.33
N ILE A 91 -4.17 16.64 10.54
CA ILE A 91 -5.01 15.73 11.36
C ILE A 91 -6.14 16.51 12.04
N VAL A 92 -5.87 17.74 12.49
CA VAL A 92 -6.87 18.61 13.14
C VAL A 92 -7.93 19.08 12.14
N PHE A 93 -7.57 19.29 10.87
CA PHE A 93 -8.53 19.66 9.82
C PHE A 93 -9.62 18.60 9.61
N LEU A 94 -9.26 17.32 9.71
CA LEU A 94 -10.22 16.22 9.57
C LEU A 94 -11.15 16.10 10.79
N GLU A 95 -10.65 16.37 12.01
CA GLU A 95 -11.49 16.42 13.21
C GLU A 95 -12.46 17.62 13.22
N GLU A 96 -12.06 18.78 12.70
CA GLU A 96 -12.96 19.93 12.57
C GLU A 96 -14.03 19.74 11.48
N CYS A 97 -13.69 19.10 10.36
CA CYS A 97 -14.66 18.76 9.32
C CYS A 97 -15.69 17.73 9.80
N LEU A 98 -15.32 16.78 10.68
CA LEU A 98 -16.26 15.82 11.25
C LEU A 98 -17.20 16.43 12.32
N LYS A 99 -16.80 17.53 12.97
CA LYS A 99 -17.67 18.23 13.94
C LYS A 99 -18.74 19.11 13.30
N LYS A 100 -18.60 19.49 12.02
CA LYS A 100 -19.47 20.49 11.38
C LYS A 100 -20.68 19.94 10.64
N GLU A 101 -20.85 18.63 10.48
CA GLU A 101 -22.07 18.10 9.85
C GLU A 101 -22.70 16.90 10.58
N PRO A 102 -23.55 17.16 11.59
CA PRO A 102 -24.71 16.32 11.80
C PRO A 102 -25.76 16.62 10.69
N ARG A 103 -25.78 15.79 9.64
CA ARG A 103 -26.98 15.64 8.81
C ARG A 103 -28.08 14.99 9.65
N THR A 104 -29.08 15.75 10.09
CA THR A 104 -30.44 15.21 10.28
C THR A 104 -31.53 16.29 10.38
N TYR A 105 -32.37 16.32 9.34
CA TYR A 105 -33.85 16.44 9.35
C TYR A 105 -34.51 17.62 10.07
N ARG A 106 -35.14 18.53 9.29
CA ARG A 106 -36.62 18.61 9.17
C ARG A 106 -37.04 19.61 8.08
N ASN A 107 -37.81 19.07 7.13
CA ASN A 107 -38.68 19.67 6.10
C ASN A 107 -39.77 20.58 6.74
N PRO A 108 -40.80 21.04 5.99
CA PRO A 108 -40.91 22.05 4.91
C PRO A 108 -41.69 23.32 5.40
N VAL A 109 -41.88 24.34 4.55
CA VAL A 109 -43.20 24.82 4.03
C VAL A 109 -42.91 25.65 2.77
#